data_AF-A0A948GDV3-F1
#
_entry.id   AF-A0A948GDV3-F1
#
_cell.length_a   1.000
_cell.length_b   1.000
_cell.length_c   1.000
_cell.angle_alpha   90.00
_cell.angle_beta   90.00
_cell.angle_gamma   90.00
#
_symmetry.space_group_name_H-M   'P 1'
#
loop_
_entity.id
_entity.type
_entity.pdbx_description
1 polymer ?
#
loop_
_entity_poly.entity_id
_entity_poly.type
_entity_poly.pdbx_seq_one_letter_code
_entity_poly.pdbx_strand_id
1 'polypeptide(L)'
;MTHGRPTRPDATFDLVVCLFTSPGYFEDLEDDVRVVHNVARSLKPGGSLVVDVMGRETLKRVFQSRSWREEGGVLLLEDSTVSDAWDQVDNRWIIITGDERREAAFSLRVYSADESSDLLTEGGLEVGGTYGWFDGSPYDEYALRLIALARRPAPAPQ
;
A
#
# COMPACT_ATOMS: atom_id res chain seq x y z
N MET A 1 5.24 -12.55 -33.42
CA MET A 1 3.89 -12.87 -32.89
C MET A 1 3.89 -12.61 -31.39
N THR A 2 3.59 -11.38 -30.98
CA THR A 2 3.39 -11.01 -29.58
C THR A 2 2.06 -11.61 -29.12
N HIS A 3 2.11 -12.52 -28.16
CA HIS A 3 0.90 -13.00 -27.50
C HIS A 3 0.35 -11.82 -26.69
N GLY A 4 -0.62 -11.10 -27.26
CA GLY A 4 -1.35 -10.07 -26.54
C GLY A 4 -1.98 -10.72 -25.31
N ARG A 5 -1.51 -10.35 -24.10
CA ARG A 5 -2.18 -10.73 -22.87
C ARG A 5 -3.65 -10.31 -22.99
N PRO A 6 -4.62 -11.18 -22.70
CA PRO A 6 -6.02 -10.77 -22.71
C PRO A 6 -6.17 -9.59 -21.75
N THR A 7 -6.59 -8.43 -22.28
CA THR A 7 -6.93 -7.26 -21.48
C THR A 7 -8.15 -7.60 -20.65
N ARG A 8 -8.04 -7.50 -19.32
CA ARG A 8 -9.19 -7.71 -18.42
C ARG A 8 -10.32 -6.74 -18.81
N PRO A 9 -11.59 -7.20 -18.83
CA PRO A 9 -12.72 -6.30 -19.08
C PRO A 9 -12.85 -5.25 -17.97
N ASP A 10 -13.16 -4.02 -18.38
CA ASP A 10 -13.44 -2.90 -17.46
C ASP A 10 -14.69 -3.20 -16.62
N ALA A 11 -14.80 -2.55 -15.46
CA ALA A 11 -15.99 -2.59 -14.60
C ALA A 11 -16.45 -4.00 -14.22
N THR A 12 -15.52 -4.85 -13.77
CA THR A 12 -15.80 -6.26 -13.45
C THR A 12 -16.00 -6.49 -11.95
N PHE A 13 -15.31 -5.75 -11.09
CA PHE A 13 -15.25 -6.07 -9.65
C PHE A 13 -16.09 -5.10 -8.82
N ASP A 14 -16.78 -5.64 -7.82
CA ASP A 14 -17.49 -4.83 -6.82
C ASP A 14 -16.54 -4.32 -5.71
N LEU A 15 -15.45 -5.06 -5.46
CA LEU A 15 -14.45 -4.76 -4.44
C LEU A 15 -13.05 -5.12 -4.95
N VAL A 16 -12.09 -4.23 -4.72
CA VAL A 16 -10.65 -4.50 -4.83
C VAL A 16 -10.02 -4.25 -3.46
N VAL A 17 -9.07 -5.11 -3.08
CA VAL A 17 -8.31 -4.97 -1.82
C VAL A 17 -6.82 -4.97 -2.13
N CYS A 18 -6.09 -4.07 -1.47
CA CYS A 18 -4.65 -3.89 -1.57
C CYS A 18 -4.09 -3.91 -0.15
N LEU A 19 -3.47 -5.03 0.27
CA LEU A 19 -3.22 -5.32 1.69
C LEU A 19 -1.72 -5.40 2.02
N PHE A 20 -1.39 -5.18 3.29
CA PHE A 20 -0.05 -5.40 3.87
C PHE A 20 1.06 -4.51 3.28
N THR A 21 0.78 -3.22 3.08
CA THR A 21 1.75 -2.23 2.57
C THR A 21 2.25 -2.58 1.15
N SER A 22 1.36 -3.01 0.26
CA SER A 22 1.74 -3.29 -1.13
C SER A 22 1.92 -2.07 -2.07
N PRO A 23 1.32 -0.89 -1.83
CA PRO A 23 1.69 0.35 -2.55
C PRO A 23 3.06 0.91 -2.16
N GLY A 24 3.69 1.69 -3.05
CA GLY A 24 4.92 2.44 -2.75
C GLY A 24 6.24 1.73 -3.08
N TYR A 25 6.21 0.55 -3.73
CA TYR A 25 7.43 -0.13 -4.19
C TYR A 25 7.98 0.40 -5.52
N PHE A 26 7.24 1.27 -6.21
CA PHE A 26 7.70 1.86 -7.46
C PHE A 26 8.65 3.03 -7.20
N GLU A 27 9.65 3.17 -8.07
CA GLU A 27 10.56 4.32 -8.02
C GLU A 27 9.82 5.62 -8.39
N ASP A 28 8.94 5.56 -9.40
CA ASP A 28 8.17 6.69 -9.90
C ASP A 28 6.77 6.74 -9.27
N LEU A 29 6.36 7.91 -8.78
CA LEU A 29 5.02 8.15 -8.25
C LEU A 29 3.95 7.95 -9.33
N GLU A 30 4.26 8.25 -10.59
CA GLU A 30 3.33 8.08 -11.71
C GLU A 30 2.93 6.61 -11.89
N ASP A 31 3.77 5.67 -11.46
CA ASP A 31 3.45 4.25 -11.50
C ASP A 31 2.40 3.88 -10.45
N ASP A 32 2.47 4.44 -9.24
CA ASP A 32 1.44 4.28 -8.21
C ASP A 32 0.10 4.87 -8.69
N VAL A 33 0.12 6.09 -9.26
CA VAL A 33 -1.08 6.73 -9.84
C VAL A 33 -1.68 5.85 -10.94
N ARG A 34 -0.84 5.28 -11.82
CA ARG A 34 -1.28 4.39 -12.89
C ARG A 34 -1.90 3.10 -12.34
N VAL A 35 -1.39 2.55 -11.23
CA VAL A 35 -1.99 1.41 -10.55
C VAL A 35 -3.37 1.75 -10.03
N VAL A 36 -3.53 2.89 -9.34
CA VAL A 36 -4.84 3.34 -8.85
C VAL A 36 -5.82 3.55 -10.01
N HIS A 37 -5.39 4.18 -11.09
CA HIS A 37 -6.22 4.35 -12.29
C HIS A 37 -6.68 3.00 -12.88
N ASN A 38 -5.80 2.01 -12.93
CA ASN A 38 -6.17 0.67 -13.38
C ASN A 38 -7.15 -0.03 -12.44
N VAL A 39 -7.04 0.20 -11.12
CA VAL A 39 -8.01 -0.26 -10.12
C VAL A 39 -9.37 0.40 -10.35
N ALA A 40 -9.41 1.73 -10.51
CA ALA A 40 -10.63 2.48 -10.81
C ALA A 40 -11.33 1.94 -12.05
N ARG A 41 -10.60 1.67 -13.13
CA ARG A 41 -11.16 1.05 -14.34
C ARG A 41 -11.71 -0.35 -14.12
N SER A 42 -11.06 -1.13 -13.26
CA SER A 42 -11.44 -2.52 -12.96
C SER A 42 -12.71 -2.61 -12.09
N LEU A 43 -12.96 -1.60 -11.26
CA LEU A 43 -14.14 -1.52 -10.39
C LEU A 43 -15.41 -1.20 -11.19
N LYS A 44 -16.54 -1.81 -10.87
CA LYS A 44 -17.87 -1.34 -11.34
C LYS A 44 -18.14 0.08 -10.81
N PRO A 45 -18.98 0.89 -11.46
CA PRO A 45 -19.47 2.13 -10.87
C PRO A 45 -20.05 1.88 -9.46
N GLY A 46 -19.61 2.65 -8.46
CA GLY A 46 -19.95 2.43 -7.05
C GLY A 46 -19.16 1.32 -6.33
N GLY A 47 -18.32 0.57 -7.07
CA GLY A 47 -17.41 -0.43 -6.49
C GLY A 47 -16.35 0.20 -5.60
N SER A 48 -15.86 -0.55 -4.61
CA SER A 48 -14.97 -0.03 -3.56
C SER A 48 -13.54 -0.54 -3.69
N LEU A 49 -12.59 0.26 -3.25
CA LEU A 49 -11.19 -0.09 -3.01
C LEU A 49 -10.91 0.05 -1.51
N VAL A 50 -10.28 -0.96 -0.92
CA VAL A 50 -9.66 -0.87 0.40
C VAL A 50 -8.15 -1.01 0.26
N VAL A 51 -7.42 -0.02 0.74
CA VAL A 51 -5.96 -0.03 0.81
C VAL A 51 -5.53 -0.09 2.26
N ASP A 52 -4.60 -0.98 2.55
CA ASP A 52 -4.05 -1.20 3.87
C ASP A 52 -2.52 -1.02 3.84
N VAL A 53 -2.06 0.11 4.38
CA VAL A 53 -0.64 0.52 4.39
C VAL A 53 -0.15 0.84 5.80
N MET A 54 1.16 0.75 5.99
CA MET A 54 1.80 1.33 7.15
C MET A 54 1.85 2.85 6.92
N GLY A 55 0.95 3.61 7.55
CA GLY A 55 0.87 5.05 7.39
C GLY A 55 2.08 5.75 8.02
N ARG A 56 2.51 6.88 7.45
CA ARG A 56 3.69 7.63 7.88
C ARG A 56 3.65 8.02 9.36
N GLU A 57 2.50 8.47 9.85
CA GLU A 57 2.30 8.87 11.26
C GLU A 57 2.45 7.68 12.20
N THR A 58 1.91 6.53 11.80
CA THR A 58 2.02 5.28 12.55
C THR A 58 3.46 4.77 12.53
N LEU A 59 4.12 4.78 11.37
CA LEU A 59 5.50 4.35 11.22
C LEU A 59 6.43 5.18 12.09
N LYS A 60 6.30 6.51 12.09
CA LYS A 60 7.08 7.43 12.93
C LYS A 60 7.08 7.05 14.41
N ARG A 61 5.96 6.50 14.90
CA ARG A 61 5.80 6.09 16.31
C ARG A 61 6.45 4.74 16.61
N VAL A 62 6.39 3.78 15.68
CA VAL A 62 6.79 2.38 15.93
C VAL A 62 8.12 1.99 15.27
N PHE A 63 8.70 2.88 14.45
CA PHE A 63 9.88 2.58 13.65
C PHE A 63 11.07 2.15 14.50
N GLN A 64 11.72 1.08 14.06
CA GLN A 64 12.99 0.61 14.57
C GLN A 64 13.91 0.42 13.37
N SER A 65 15.05 1.12 13.37
CA SER A 65 16.01 1.01 12.25
C SER A 65 16.63 -0.36 12.13
N ARG A 66 16.63 -1.16 13.20
CA ARG A 66 17.06 -2.55 13.17
C ARG A 66 16.11 -3.39 13.99
N SER A 67 15.65 -4.48 13.41
CA SER A 67 14.81 -5.45 14.10
C SER A 67 15.19 -6.86 13.68
N TRP A 68 14.70 -7.84 14.42
CA TRP A 68 14.84 -9.23 14.06
C TRP A 68 13.66 -10.03 14.60
N ARG A 69 13.31 -11.11 13.90
CA ARG A 69 12.36 -12.10 14.41
C ARG A 69 12.79 -13.49 13.99
N GLU A 70 12.46 -14.45 14.85
CA GLU A 70 12.62 -15.86 14.54
C GLU A 70 11.25 -16.53 14.56
N GLU A 71 10.90 -17.20 13.47
CA GLU A 71 9.65 -17.94 13.36
C GLU A 71 9.82 -19.13 12.41
N GLY A 72 9.35 -20.31 12.84
CA GLY A 72 9.39 -21.51 11.98
C GLY A 72 10.80 -21.94 11.54
N GLY A 73 11.84 -21.65 12.34
CA GLY A 73 13.24 -21.95 11.99
C GLY A 73 13.87 -20.99 10.99
N VAL A 74 13.22 -19.86 10.72
CA VAL A 74 13.74 -18.77 9.89
C VAL A 74 14.06 -17.57 10.79
N LEU A 75 15.29 -17.08 10.73
CA LEU A 75 15.71 -15.83 11.34
C LEU A 75 15.71 -14.73 10.27
N LEU A 76 14.84 -13.72 10.45
CA LEU A 76 14.81 -12.51 9.64
C LEU A 76 15.46 -11.38 10.44
N LEU A 77 16.46 -10.73 9.85
CA LEU A 77 17.07 -9.50 10.34
C LEU A 77 16.71 -8.38 9.37
N GLU A 78 16.23 -7.25 9.88
CA GLU A 78 15.87 -6.08 9.10
C GLU A 78 16.75 -4.90 9.50
N ASP A 79 17.30 -4.20 8.52
CA ASP A 79 18.10 -2.99 8.66
C ASP A 79 17.51 -1.93 7.74
N SER A 80 16.86 -0.92 8.32
CA SER A 80 16.02 0.05 7.63
C SER A 80 16.53 1.47 7.87
N THR A 81 16.53 2.28 6.81
CA THR A 81 16.91 3.70 6.84
C THR A 81 15.77 4.54 6.29
N VAL A 82 15.50 5.67 6.93
CA VAL A 82 14.49 6.64 6.50
C VAL A 82 15.19 7.83 5.83
N SER A 83 14.69 8.28 4.70
CA SER A 83 15.13 9.50 4.02
C SER A 83 13.95 10.43 3.69
N ASP A 84 14.26 11.59 3.11
CA ASP A 84 13.28 12.51 2.51
C ASP A 84 12.09 12.83 3.42
N ALA A 85 12.38 13.29 4.63
CA ALA A 85 11.37 13.68 5.62
C ALA A 85 10.32 12.59 5.98
N TRP A 86 10.71 11.30 5.86
CA TRP A 86 9.86 10.10 6.04
C TRP A 86 9.02 9.69 4.84
N ASP A 87 9.33 10.22 3.66
CA ASP A 87 8.67 9.83 2.42
C ASP A 87 9.19 8.49 1.91
N GLN A 88 10.42 8.11 2.32
CA GLN A 88 11.11 6.94 1.79
C GLN A 88 11.74 6.10 2.91
N VAL A 89 11.60 4.78 2.80
CA VAL A 89 12.23 3.79 3.68
C VAL A 89 12.96 2.75 2.85
N ASP A 90 14.28 2.74 2.98
CA ASP A 90 15.13 1.70 2.40
C ASP A 90 15.27 0.56 3.40
N ASN A 91 15.03 -0.66 2.94
CA ASN A 91 15.07 -1.86 3.75
C ASN A 91 16.11 -2.82 3.19
N ARG A 92 16.90 -3.39 4.09
CA ARG A 92 17.73 -4.56 3.81
C ARG A 92 17.32 -5.69 4.74
N TRP A 93 16.87 -6.77 4.14
CA TRP A 93 16.49 -8.00 4.82
C TRP A 93 17.59 -9.04 4.68
N ILE A 94 17.98 -9.65 5.78
CA ILE A 94 18.85 -10.83 5.81
C ILE A 94 18.01 -11.98 6.37
N ILE A 95 17.82 -13.01 5.57
CA ILE A 95 17.03 -14.19 5.90
C ILE A 95 17.99 -15.35 6.09
N ILE A 96 17.95 -15.99 7.26
CA ILE A 96 18.78 -17.14 7.60
C ILE A 96 17.87 -18.33 7.87
N THR A 97 18.10 -19.44 7.16
CA THR A 97 17.34 -20.69 7.30
C THR A 97 18.32 -21.86 7.34
N GLY A 98 18.54 -22.44 8.53
CA GLY A 98 19.62 -23.40 8.73
C GLY A 98 20.98 -22.79 8.36
N ASP A 99 21.69 -23.41 7.41
CA ASP A 99 22.99 -22.92 6.93
C ASP A 99 22.87 -21.94 5.74
N GLU A 100 21.66 -21.66 5.25
CA GLU A 100 21.43 -20.76 4.13
C GLU A 100 21.23 -19.31 4.60
N ARG A 101 21.91 -18.37 3.92
CA ARG A 101 21.73 -16.92 4.08
C ARG A 101 21.31 -16.31 2.74
N ARG A 102 20.22 -15.55 2.75
CA ARG A 102 19.76 -14.73 1.62
C ARG A 102 19.62 -13.28 2.04
N GLU A 103 19.83 -12.37 1.09
CA GLU A 103 19.61 -10.95 1.31
C GLU A 103 18.67 -10.39 0.25
N ALA A 104 17.80 -9.47 0.66
CA ALA A 104 16.94 -8.69 -0.21
C ALA A 104 17.04 -7.23 0.19
N ALA A 105 17.06 -6.33 -0.79
CA ALA A 105 16.99 -4.90 -0.56
C ALA A 105 15.87 -4.30 -1.39
N PHE A 106 15.10 -3.40 -0.80
CA PHE A 106 14.00 -2.72 -1.46
C PHE A 106 13.72 -1.38 -0.77
N SER A 107 13.09 -0.51 -1.53
CA SER A 107 12.79 0.86 -1.15
C SER A 107 11.27 1.03 -1.19
N LEU A 108 10.71 1.66 -0.16
CA LEU A 108 9.28 1.89 0.01
C LEU A 108 9.00 3.37 0.19
N ARG A 109 8.13 3.91 -0.68
CA ARG A 109 7.46 5.17 -0.41
C ARG A 109 6.44 4.97 0.71
N VAL A 110 6.45 5.87 1.68
CA VAL A 110 5.53 5.84 2.83
C VAL A 110 4.62 7.03 2.76
N TYR A 111 3.32 6.76 2.67
CA TYR A 111 2.29 7.79 2.53
C TYR A 111 1.74 8.21 3.89
N SER A 112 1.49 9.51 4.04
CA SER A 112 0.55 10.00 5.06
C SER A 112 -0.90 9.70 4.67
N ALA A 113 -1.84 9.99 5.57
CA ALA A 113 -3.27 9.83 5.30
C ALA A 113 -3.77 10.78 4.19
N ASP A 114 -3.27 12.01 4.16
CA ASP A 114 -3.58 13.01 3.13
C ASP A 114 -3.00 12.61 1.77
N GLU A 115 -1.72 12.25 1.69
CA GLU A 115 -1.10 11.81 0.43
C GLU A 115 -1.74 10.52 -0.12
N SER A 116 -2.13 9.59 0.76
CA SER A 116 -2.89 8.41 0.33
C SER A 116 -4.23 8.82 -0.29
N SER A 117 -4.90 9.81 0.28
CA SER A 117 -6.17 10.32 -0.23
C SER A 117 -5.98 11.04 -1.56
N ASP A 118 -4.91 11.83 -1.70
CA ASP A 118 -4.56 12.54 -2.92
C ASP A 118 -4.22 11.56 -4.05
N LEU A 119 -3.39 10.55 -3.78
CA LEU A 119 -3.03 9.49 -4.74
C LEU A 119 -4.29 8.76 -5.25
N LEU A 120 -5.21 8.43 -4.34
CA LEU A 120 -6.47 7.76 -4.68
C LEU A 120 -7.37 8.65 -5.54
N THR A 121 -7.43 9.94 -5.22
CA THR A 121 -8.20 10.94 -5.96
C THR A 121 -7.62 11.17 -7.35
N GLU A 122 -6.31 11.30 -7.46
CA GLU A 122 -5.59 11.48 -8.73
C GLU A 122 -5.79 10.27 -9.66
N GLY A 123 -5.85 9.06 -9.11
CA GLY A 123 -6.20 7.85 -9.85
C GLY A 123 -7.70 7.70 -10.22
N GLY A 124 -8.53 8.70 -9.93
CA GLY A 124 -9.94 8.75 -10.34
C GLY A 124 -10.92 8.04 -9.41
N LEU A 125 -10.58 7.89 -8.14
CA LEU A 125 -11.47 7.37 -7.10
C LEU A 125 -11.98 8.51 -6.19
N GLU A 126 -13.15 8.30 -5.60
CA GLU A 126 -13.67 9.14 -4.53
C GLU A 126 -13.26 8.53 -3.18
N VAL A 127 -12.53 9.29 -2.36
CA VAL A 127 -12.11 8.85 -1.03
C VAL A 127 -13.30 8.92 -0.07
N GLY A 128 -13.64 7.78 0.54
CA GLY A 128 -14.69 7.67 1.55
C GLY A 128 -14.18 7.86 2.99
N GLY A 129 -12.87 7.75 3.22
CA GLY A 129 -12.24 8.04 4.50
C GLY A 129 -10.97 7.23 4.77
N THR A 130 -10.25 7.61 5.82
CA THR A 130 -9.08 6.92 6.34
C THR A 130 -9.31 6.49 7.79
N TYR A 131 -8.82 5.29 8.14
CA TYR A 131 -9.12 4.62 9.41
C TYR A 131 -7.85 3.98 10.00
N GLY A 132 -7.83 3.83 11.33
CA GLY A 132 -6.73 3.23 12.09
C GLY A 132 -6.68 1.70 12.04
N TRP A 133 -7.79 1.07 11.64
CA TRP A 133 -7.91 -0.38 11.46
C TRP A 133 -9.18 -0.73 10.65
N PHE A 134 -9.34 -2.01 10.29
CA PHE A 134 -10.46 -2.52 9.49
C PHE A 134 -11.83 -2.44 10.17
N ASP A 135 -11.87 -2.20 11.48
CA ASP A 135 -13.10 -2.01 12.25
C ASP A 135 -13.67 -0.59 12.13
N GLY A 136 -13.00 0.30 11.38
CA GLY A 136 -13.40 1.69 11.20
C GLY A 136 -12.99 2.61 12.35
N SER A 137 -12.10 2.16 13.24
CA SER A 137 -11.47 3.03 14.24
C SER A 137 -10.80 4.25 13.60
N PRO A 138 -10.76 5.40 14.29
CA PRO A 138 -10.14 6.61 13.75
C PRO A 138 -8.64 6.40 13.47
N TYR A 139 -8.12 7.09 12.46
CA TYR A 139 -6.68 7.17 12.23
C TYR A 139 -6.06 8.23 13.15
N ASP A 140 -5.69 7.82 14.37
CA ASP A 140 -5.17 8.67 15.44
C ASP A 140 -3.85 8.14 16.05
N GLU A 141 -3.45 8.62 17.23
CA GLU A 141 -2.25 8.17 17.92
C GLU A 141 -2.25 6.69 18.35
N TYR A 142 -3.40 6.02 18.30
CA TYR A 142 -3.56 4.59 18.60
C TYR A 142 -3.72 3.73 17.34
N ALA A 143 -3.80 4.34 16.15
CA ALA A 143 -3.94 3.63 14.88
C ALA A 143 -2.85 2.57 14.70
N LEU A 144 -3.22 1.37 14.29
CA LEU A 144 -2.24 0.31 14.04
C LEU A 144 -1.76 0.34 12.59
N ARG A 145 -2.64 0.76 11.68
CA ARG A 145 -2.40 0.87 10.24
C ARG A 145 -3.20 2.04 9.67
N LEU A 146 -2.87 2.42 8.43
CA LEU A 146 -3.66 3.35 7.66
C LEU A 146 -4.51 2.55 6.67
N ILE A 147 -5.81 2.50 6.92
CA ILE A 147 -6.80 1.90 6.03
C ILE A 147 -7.48 3.01 5.25
N ALA A 148 -7.25 3.10 3.94
CA ALA A 148 -7.94 4.03 3.06
C ALA A 148 -9.08 3.32 2.32
N LEU A 149 -10.29 3.87 2.42
CA LEU A 149 -11.46 3.41 1.70
C LEU A 149 -11.77 4.41 0.58
N ALA A 150 -11.87 3.93 -0.64
CA ALA A 150 -12.28 4.74 -1.79
C ALA A 150 -13.29 4.00 -2.67
N ARG A 151 -13.97 4.72 -3.54
CA ARG A 151 -14.97 4.17 -4.46
C ARG A 151 -14.79 4.70 -5.87
N ARG A 152 -15.14 3.89 -6.86
CA ARG A 152 -15.33 4.40 -8.21
C ARG A 152 -16.60 5.26 -8.25
N PRO A 153 -16.54 6.52 -8.70
CA PRO A 153 -17.71 7.36 -8.87
C PRO A 153 -18.82 6.64 -9.66
N ALA A 154 -20.06 6.74 -9.18
CA ALA A 154 -21.21 6.35 -9.97
C ALA A 154 -21.52 7.46 -10.99
N PRO A 155 -21.95 7.14 -12.22
CA PRO A 155 -22.47 8.16 -13.12
C PRO A 155 -23.64 8.89 -12.43
N ALA A 156 -23.69 10.21 -12.57
CA ALA A 156 -24.79 11.01 -12.03
C ALA A 156 -26.13 10.48 -12.58
N PRO A 157 -27.18 10.39 -11.74
CA PRO A 157 -28.51 10.05 -12.23
C PRO A 157 -28.96 11.07 -13.29
N GLN A 158 -29.46 10.57 -14.43
CA GLN A 158 -30.06 11.39 -15.49
C GLN A 158 -31.45 11.89 -15.08
#